data_AF-A0A4Q2X8P3-F1
#
_entry.id   AF-A0A4Q2X8P3-F1
#
_cell.length_a   1.000
_cell.length_b   1.000
_cell.length_c   1.000
_cell.angle_alpha   90.00
_cell.angle_beta   90.00
_cell.angle_gamma   90.00
#
_symmetry.space_group_name_H-M   'P 1'
#
loop_
_entity.id
_entity.type
_entity.pdbx_description
1 polymer ?
#
loop_
_entity_poly.entity_id
_entity_poly.type
_entity_poly.pdbx_seq_one_letter_code
_entity_poly.pdbx_strand_id
1 'polypeptide(L)'
;MAPGATAGFFRVQTDRIFEPSGRLLKDTRLTKSSGGNPSDLTAFTSNSGELVIDDSSPTVSVASATATQVQPSVVTPVNVFDNVNNRVFRNNTDVILSFTATDTGLAGLDAPDAEDDLTIIQNGFEIPDAYYDIVSAVESGGVVTYTVKLIIPTTAPAGNYAIAATVQDRSGNVSPAAALGSFTIANEALATVELQGFTGATRDVTFVATGGMTKSWTKTVSFTASVGSVILEDVPAGTTSISAKTAWTLRSKVNAPFSTEGVGTATLTGAKKLLAGDINGDNVVNTFDYSILRFNFGTANPVGDITGDSGVATGDYNLQRVNFYKIGDAQ
;
A
#
# COMPACT_ATOMS: atom_id res chain seq x y z
N MET A 1 -41.91 -40.65 -14.73
CA MET A 1 -40.96 -39.60 -14.28
C MET A 1 -40.10 -40.22 -13.20
N ALA A 2 -38.81 -40.39 -13.45
CA ALA A 2 -37.89 -40.78 -12.39
C ALA A 2 -37.90 -39.66 -11.32
N PRO A 3 -37.97 -39.99 -10.03
CA PRO A 3 -37.85 -38.98 -8.98
C PRO A 3 -36.52 -38.24 -9.17
N GLY A 4 -36.56 -36.90 -9.13
CA GLY A 4 -35.39 -36.07 -9.33
C GLY A 4 -34.32 -36.42 -8.31
N ALA A 5 -33.15 -36.82 -8.80
CA ALA A 5 -31.99 -37.04 -7.95
C ALA A 5 -31.62 -35.70 -7.28
N THR A 6 -31.47 -35.71 -5.95
CA THR A 6 -30.94 -34.56 -5.22
C THR A 6 -29.49 -34.87 -4.88
N ALA A 7 -28.54 -34.19 -5.52
CA ALA A 7 -27.14 -34.26 -5.13
C ALA A 7 -26.96 -33.58 -3.76
N GLY A 8 -26.24 -34.23 -2.86
CA GLY A 8 -25.90 -33.68 -1.54
C GLY A 8 -24.40 -33.78 -1.32
N PHE A 9 -23.77 -32.67 -0.99
CA PHE A 9 -22.39 -32.65 -0.52
C PHE A 9 -22.39 -32.85 0.99
N PHE A 10 -21.42 -33.63 1.48
CA PHE A 10 -21.29 -33.92 2.90
C PHE A 10 -19.96 -33.37 3.39
N ARG A 11 -20.04 -32.43 4.32
CA ARG A 11 -18.89 -31.97 5.08
C ARG A 11 -19.27 -31.90 6.56
N VAL A 12 -18.32 -32.22 7.41
CA VAL A 12 -18.41 -31.96 8.84
C VAL A 12 -18.08 -30.48 9.02
N GLN A 13 -19.07 -29.62 8.85
CA GLN A 13 -18.87 -28.17 9.02
C GLN A 13 -18.92 -27.83 10.51
N THR A 14 -18.09 -26.90 10.93
CA THR A 14 -18.30 -26.18 12.18
C THR A 14 -18.84 -24.82 11.80
N ASP A 15 -20.08 -24.52 12.19
CA ASP A 15 -20.76 -23.24 11.93
C ASP A 15 -20.09 -22.04 12.67
N ARG A 16 -18.83 -22.19 13.07
CA ARG A 16 -18.09 -21.35 14.03
C ARG A 16 -18.91 -21.05 15.29
N ILE A 17 -19.85 -21.95 15.65
CA ILE A 17 -20.60 -21.87 16.90
C ILE A 17 -19.71 -22.43 18.00
N PHE A 18 -19.36 -21.57 18.95
CA PHE A 18 -18.58 -21.93 20.13
C PHE A 18 -19.52 -22.28 21.28
N GLU A 19 -19.18 -23.30 22.07
CA GLU A 19 -19.80 -23.44 23.40
C GLU A 19 -19.47 -22.19 24.25
N PRO A 20 -20.23 -21.90 25.32
CA PRO A 20 -19.92 -20.81 26.25
C PRO A 20 -18.50 -20.87 26.86
N SER A 21 -17.83 -22.02 26.76
CA SER A 21 -16.45 -22.27 27.19
C SER A 21 -15.38 -21.84 26.18
N GLY A 22 -15.76 -21.38 24.99
CA GLY A 22 -14.83 -21.05 23.89
C GLY A 22 -14.33 -22.27 23.10
N ARG A 23 -14.87 -23.46 23.36
CA ARG A 23 -14.57 -24.68 22.60
C ARG A 23 -15.43 -24.73 21.33
N LEU A 24 -14.80 -24.95 20.18
CA LEU A 24 -15.47 -25.13 18.89
C LEU A 24 -16.43 -26.35 18.96
N LEU A 25 -17.71 -26.14 18.68
CA LEU A 25 -18.64 -27.26 18.47
C LEU A 25 -18.29 -27.90 17.13
N LYS A 26 -17.65 -29.07 17.20
CA LYS A 26 -17.57 -29.98 16.05
C LYS A 26 -18.92 -30.67 15.92
N ASP A 27 -19.76 -30.23 14.99
CA ASP A 27 -20.99 -30.95 14.69
C ASP A 27 -20.64 -32.25 13.97
N THR A 28 -20.80 -33.40 14.64
CA THR A 28 -20.46 -34.72 14.09
C THR A 28 -21.59 -35.32 13.24
N ARG A 29 -22.55 -34.52 12.77
CA ARG A 29 -23.73 -34.97 12.02
C ARG A 29 -23.57 -34.73 10.51
N LEU A 30 -24.19 -35.60 9.70
CA LEU A 30 -24.26 -35.44 8.25
C LEU A 30 -25.29 -34.35 7.92
N THR A 31 -24.80 -33.18 7.53
CA THR A 31 -25.63 -32.04 7.12
C THR A 31 -25.63 -31.90 5.59
N LYS A 32 -26.74 -31.46 5.01
CA LYS A 32 -26.77 -30.93 3.63
C LYS A 32 -26.71 -29.41 3.70
N SER A 33 -25.85 -28.78 2.89
CA SER A 33 -25.89 -27.32 2.66
C SER A 33 -26.57 -27.05 1.32
N SER A 34 -27.55 -26.15 1.33
CA SER A 34 -27.99 -25.46 0.12
C SER A 34 -28.16 -23.99 0.48
N GLY A 35 -27.23 -23.13 0.05
CA GLY A 35 -27.28 -21.70 0.33
C GLY A 35 -27.03 -21.34 1.80
N GLY A 36 -26.01 -21.93 2.43
CA GLY A 36 -25.46 -21.47 3.72
C GLY A 36 -26.24 -21.85 4.98
N ASN A 37 -27.35 -22.58 4.88
CA ASN A 37 -28.06 -23.12 6.06
C ASN A 37 -27.93 -24.65 6.12
N PRO A 38 -27.13 -25.20 7.06
CA PRO A 38 -27.09 -26.63 7.28
C PRO A 38 -28.46 -27.12 7.78
N SER A 39 -29.00 -28.14 7.13
CA SER A 39 -30.21 -28.81 7.58
C SER A 39 -29.97 -30.29 7.81
N ASP A 40 -30.63 -30.83 8.82
CA ASP A 40 -30.61 -32.27 9.11
C ASP A 40 -31.08 -33.03 7.88
N LEU A 41 -30.35 -34.08 7.51
CA LEU A 41 -30.87 -35.05 6.56
C LEU A 41 -32.07 -35.77 7.19
N THR A 42 -33.26 -35.54 6.64
CA THR A 42 -34.35 -36.52 6.77
C THR A 42 -33.85 -37.82 6.17
N ALA A 43 -33.91 -38.92 6.93
CA ALA A 43 -33.48 -40.24 6.50
C ALA A 43 -33.98 -40.55 5.08
N PHE A 44 -33.08 -40.96 4.18
CA PHE A 44 -33.42 -41.28 2.80
C PHE A 44 -34.55 -42.30 2.76
N THR A 45 -35.74 -41.90 2.32
CA THR A 45 -36.88 -42.84 2.16
C THR A 45 -36.78 -43.65 0.86
N SER A 46 -35.80 -43.36 0.00
CA SER A 46 -35.42 -44.15 -1.19
C SER A 46 -34.05 -43.67 -1.73
N ASN A 47 -33.40 -44.48 -2.58
CA ASN A 47 -32.12 -44.21 -3.26
C ASN A 47 -32.16 -43.04 -4.27
N SER A 48 -32.66 -41.86 -3.87
CA SER A 48 -32.76 -40.68 -4.74
C SER A 48 -31.68 -39.63 -4.47
N GLY A 49 -30.65 -39.97 -3.69
CA GLY A 49 -29.51 -39.08 -3.38
C GLY A 49 -28.20 -39.63 -3.94
N GLU A 50 -27.30 -38.73 -4.31
CA GLU A 50 -25.91 -39.04 -4.67
C GLU A 50 -24.99 -38.55 -3.55
N LEU A 51 -24.04 -39.40 -3.15
CA LEU A 51 -22.95 -39.07 -2.23
C LEU A 51 -21.72 -38.73 -3.08
N VAL A 52 -21.27 -37.49 -3.02
CA VAL A 52 -20.00 -37.08 -3.61
C VAL A 52 -18.90 -37.32 -2.58
N ILE A 53 -17.95 -38.20 -2.93
CA ILE A 53 -16.68 -38.35 -2.22
C ILE A 53 -15.62 -37.83 -3.17
N ASP A 54 -14.90 -36.81 -2.73
CA ASP A 54 -13.84 -36.18 -3.48
C ASP A 54 -12.57 -36.10 -2.64
N ASP A 55 -11.43 -36.28 -3.29
CA ASP A 55 -10.08 -36.16 -2.70
C ASP A 55 -9.25 -35.11 -3.47
N SER A 56 -9.81 -34.48 -4.51
CA SER A 56 -9.13 -33.41 -5.22
C SER A 56 -9.28 -32.09 -4.49
N SER A 57 -8.16 -31.44 -4.20
CA SER A 57 -8.18 -30.13 -3.57
C SER A 57 -8.43 -29.03 -4.61
N PRO A 58 -9.18 -27.98 -4.23
CA PRO A 58 -9.32 -26.79 -5.07
C PRO A 58 -7.97 -26.10 -5.29
N THR A 59 -7.90 -25.26 -6.31
CA THR A 59 -6.70 -24.48 -6.66
C THR A 59 -7.01 -22.99 -6.68
N VAL A 60 -6.18 -22.20 -6.01
CA VAL A 60 -6.24 -20.72 -6.03
C VAL A 60 -5.33 -20.16 -7.12
N SER A 61 -5.85 -19.27 -7.95
CA SER A 61 -5.12 -18.64 -9.05
C SER A 61 -4.37 -17.39 -8.59
N VAL A 62 -3.07 -17.54 -8.29
CA VAL A 62 -2.20 -16.41 -7.91
C VAL A 62 -2.08 -15.35 -9.00
N ALA A 63 -2.19 -15.73 -10.28
CA ALA A 63 -2.10 -14.80 -11.41
C ALA A 63 -3.31 -13.87 -11.52
N SER A 64 -4.44 -14.23 -10.90
CA SER A 64 -5.63 -13.40 -10.83
C SER A 64 -5.63 -12.44 -9.65
N ALA A 65 -4.69 -12.61 -8.71
CA ALA A 65 -4.69 -11.89 -7.46
C ALA A 65 -4.38 -10.40 -7.66
N THR A 66 -5.25 -9.55 -7.15
CA THR A 66 -5.07 -8.11 -7.09
C THR A 66 -5.46 -7.63 -5.71
N ALA A 67 -4.79 -6.60 -5.20
CA ALA A 67 -5.19 -5.93 -3.98
C ALA A 67 -5.25 -4.44 -4.28
N THR A 68 -6.38 -3.79 -4.07
CA THR A 68 -6.55 -2.38 -4.44
C THR A 68 -6.87 -1.52 -3.24
N GLN A 69 -6.24 -0.35 -3.15
CA GLN A 69 -6.48 0.65 -2.11
C GLN A 69 -6.72 2.02 -2.76
N VAL A 70 -7.74 2.75 -2.30
CA VAL A 70 -7.91 4.16 -2.67
C VAL A 70 -6.94 5.00 -1.84
N GLN A 71 -6.04 5.74 -2.48
CA GLN A 71 -5.08 6.57 -1.77
C GLN A 71 -5.40 8.06 -1.98
N PRO A 72 -5.40 8.92 -0.95
CA PRO A 72 -5.66 10.35 -1.09
C PRO A 72 -4.79 11.07 -2.14
N SER A 73 -3.60 10.54 -2.43
CA SER A 73 -2.66 11.05 -3.43
C SER A 73 -3.04 10.73 -4.88
N VAL A 74 -3.99 9.82 -5.11
CA VAL A 74 -4.40 9.37 -6.45
C VAL A 74 -5.90 9.08 -6.48
N VAL A 75 -6.59 9.68 -7.44
CA VAL A 75 -8.04 9.55 -7.62
C VAL A 75 -8.50 8.14 -8.01
N THR A 76 -7.60 7.29 -8.50
CA THR A 76 -7.89 5.91 -8.90
C THR A 76 -7.33 4.92 -7.88
N PRO A 77 -8.08 3.85 -7.51
CA PRO A 77 -7.55 2.77 -6.69
C PRO A 77 -6.25 2.22 -7.29
N VAL A 78 -5.26 1.98 -6.44
CA VAL A 78 -3.95 1.46 -6.86
C VAL A 78 -3.83 0.00 -6.49
N ASN A 79 -3.30 -0.81 -7.40
CA ASN A 79 -2.90 -2.18 -7.08
C ASN A 79 -1.63 -2.18 -6.22
N VAL A 80 -1.76 -2.59 -4.97
CA VAL A 80 -0.70 -2.58 -3.96
C VAL A 80 0.22 -3.79 -4.00
N PHE A 81 -0.13 -4.82 -4.78
CA PHE A 81 0.79 -5.92 -5.11
C PHE A 81 1.75 -5.55 -6.25
N ASP A 82 1.53 -4.43 -6.93
CA ASP A 82 2.41 -3.98 -8.01
C ASP A 82 3.64 -3.24 -7.47
N ASN A 83 4.78 -3.93 -7.48
CA ASN A 83 6.08 -3.39 -7.10
C ASN A 83 6.57 -2.24 -8.00
N VAL A 84 6.05 -2.10 -9.24
CA VAL A 84 6.45 -1.02 -10.16
C VAL A 84 6.06 0.35 -9.62
N ASN A 85 5.03 0.40 -8.76
CA ASN A 85 4.57 1.65 -8.19
C ASN A 85 5.12 1.92 -6.78
N ASN A 86 5.84 0.98 -6.15
CA ASN A 86 6.38 1.09 -4.78
C ASN A 86 5.41 1.75 -3.78
N ARG A 87 4.12 1.40 -3.87
CA ARG A 87 3.07 2.10 -3.12
C ARG A 87 2.98 1.52 -1.73
N VAL A 88 3.46 2.32 -0.80
CA VAL A 88 3.29 2.11 0.63
C VAL A 88 1.81 2.11 0.99
N PHE A 89 1.39 1.09 1.73
CA PHE A 89 0.06 0.99 2.34
C PHE A 89 -0.13 2.06 3.39
N ARG A 90 -1.31 2.68 3.39
CA ARG A 90 -1.76 3.53 4.50
C ARG A 90 -2.58 2.72 5.49
N ASN A 91 -2.40 2.98 6.78
CA ASN A 91 -3.23 2.39 7.83
C ASN A 91 -4.67 2.93 7.73
N ASN A 92 -5.67 2.18 8.21
CA ASN A 92 -7.07 2.61 8.30
C ASN A 92 -7.76 2.91 6.96
N THR A 93 -7.23 2.39 5.85
CA THR A 93 -7.92 2.41 4.55
C THR A 93 -8.08 0.98 4.06
N ASP A 94 -9.32 0.63 3.74
CA ASP A 94 -9.70 -0.70 3.31
C ASP A 94 -8.94 -1.12 2.05
N VAL A 95 -8.54 -2.39 2.02
CA VAL A 95 -7.94 -2.98 0.83
C VAL A 95 -8.85 -4.05 0.27
N ILE A 96 -9.18 -3.89 -1.00
CA ILE A 96 -10.03 -4.82 -1.73
C ILE A 96 -9.12 -5.81 -2.43
N LEU A 97 -8.97 -6.97 -1.82
CA LEU A 97 -8.32 -8.16 -2.36
C LEU A 97 -9.31 -8.88 -3.28
N SER A 98 -8.87 -9.22 -4.48
CA SER A 98 -9.65 -10.01 -5.44
C SER A 98 -8.78 -11.12 -6.01
N PHE A 99 -9.28 -12.36 -6.02
CA PHE A 99 -8.61 -13.50 -6.65
C PHE A 99 -9.65 -14.56 -7.03
N THR A 100 -9.25 -15.51 -7.88
CA THR A 100 -10.11 -16.62 -8.30
C THR A 100 -9.61 -17.95 -7.78
N ALA A 101 -10.53 -18.88 -7.59
CA ALA A 101 -10.23 -20.28 -7.35
C ALA A 101 -11.10 -21.18 -8.24
N THR A 102 -10.59 -22.37 -8.50
CA THR A 102 -11.25 -23.40 -9.31
C THR A 102 -11.13 -24.74 -8.62
N ASP A 103 -12.16 -25.55 -8.74
CA ASP A 103 -12.07 -26.97 -8.43
C ASP A 103 -12.47 -27.78 -9.66
N THR A 104 -11.56 -28.64 -10.12
CA THR A 104 -11.82 -29.56 -11.24
C THR A 104 -12.37 -30.90 -10.77
N GLY A 105 -12.48 -31.07 -9.45
CA GLY A 105 -13.08 -32.20 -8.76
C GLY A 105 -14.58 -32.31 -8.93
N LEU A 106 -15.12 -33.35 -8.30
CA LEU A 106 -16.56 -33.61 -8.26
C LEU A 106 -17.27 -32.75 -7.22
N ALA A 107 -16.56 -32.29 -6.18
CA ALA A 107 -17.08 -31.43 -5.13
C ALA A 107 -17.41 -30.02 -5.64
N GLY A 108 -16.53 -29.47 -6.48
CA GLY A 108 -16.65 -28.12 -6.98
C GLY A 108 -16.54 -27.06 -5.89
N LEU A 109 -16.68 -25.80 -6.30
CA LEU A 109 -16.85 -24.65 -5.41
C LEU A 109 -18.24 -24.06 -5.57
N ASP A 110 -18.76 -23.39 -4.53
CA ASP A 110 -19.98 -22.57 -4.59
C ASP A 110 -19.70 -21.18 -4.05
N ALA A 111 -20.35 -20.17 -4.61
CA ALA A 111 -20.27 -18.82 -4.08
C ALA A 111 -20.85 -18.66 -2.65
N PRO A 112 -22.02 -19.24 -2.28
CA PRO A 112 -22.55 -19.13 -0.93
C PRO A 112 -21.77 -19.92 0.13
N ASP A 113 -21.11 -21.02 -0.24
CA ASP A 113 -20.30 -21.81 0.71
C ASP A 113 -18.88 -21.21 0.85
N ALA A 114 -18.38 -20.54 -0.20
CA ALA A 114 -17.08 -19.89 -0.25
C ALA A 114 -16.84 -18.80 0.81
N GLU A 115 -17.89 -18.24 1.41
CA GLU A 115 -17.74 -17.25 2.49
C GLU A 115 -17.22 -17.87 3.80
N ASP A 116 -17.59 -19.12 4.10
CA ASP A 116 -17.13 -19.81 5.32
C ASP A 116 -15.76 -20.49 5.15
N ASP A 117 -15.40 -20.79 3.90
CA ASP A 117 -14.32 -21.69 3.49
C ASP A 117 -13.00 -20.97 3.13
N LEU A 118 -12.97 -19.65 3.31
CA LEU A 118 -11.81 -18.82 3.05
C LEU A 118 -11.00 -18.57 4.33
N THR A 119 -9.70 -18.88 4.27
CA THR A 119 -8.74 -18.47 5.29
C THR A 119 -7.72 -17.52 4.68
N ILE A 120 -7.55 -16.33 5.28
CA ILE A 120 -6.51 -15.38 4.91
C ILE A 120 -5.33 -15.53 5.86
N ILE A 121 -4.12 -15.60 5.29
CA ILE A 121 -2.87 -15.75 6.02
C ILE A 121 -2.02 -14.51 5.80
N GLN A 122 -1.53 -13.91 6.88
CA GLN A 122 -0.59 -12.81 6.88
C GLN A 122 0.71 -13.21 7.56
N ASN A 123 1.82 -13.13 6.82
CA ASN A 123 3.15 -13.49 7.34
C ASN A 123 3.23 -14.89 7.97
N GLY A 124 2.45 -15.84 7.43
CA GLY A 124 2.38 -17.22 7.91
C GLY A 124 1.42 -17.46 9.07
N PHE A 125 0.68 -16.44 9.51
CA PHE A 125 -0.34 -16.55 10.56
C PHE A 125 -1.72 -16.26 10.01
N GLU A 126 -2.72 -17.03 10.44
CA GLU A 126 -4.12 -16.76 10.11
C GLU A 126 -4.55 -15.39 10.64
N ILE A 127 -5.18 -14.61 9.78
CA ILE A 127 -5.78 -13.33 10.15
C ILE A 127 -7.12 -13.65 10.84
N PRO A 128 -7.39 -13.16 12.07
CA PRO A 128 -8.69 -13.32 12.68
C PRO A 128 -9.79 -12.65 11.86
N ASP A 129 -10.99 -13.22 11.84
CA ASP A 129 -12.16 -12.72 11.10
C ASP A 129 -12.48 -11.24 11.34
N ALA A 130 -12.15 -10.70 12.51
CA ALA A 130 -12.35 -9.28 12.81
C ALA A 130 -11.53 -8.33 11.91
N TYR A 131 -10.57 -8.84 11.15
CA TYR A 131 -9.65 -8.08 10.31
C TYR A 131 -9.84 -8.31 8.81
N TYR A 132 -10.88 -9.04 8.40
CA TYR A 132 -11.32 -9.07 7.01
C TYR A 132 -12.82 -9.31 6.89
N ASP A 133 -13.40 -8.85 5.80
CA ASP A 133 -14.82 -9.03 5.49
C ASP A 133 -14.94 -9.54 4.06
N ILE A 134 -15.72 -10.59 3.83
CA ILE A 134 -15.94 -11.10 2.48
C ILE A 134 -17.04 -10.25 1.86
N VAL A 135 -16.65 -9.46 0.86
CA VAL A 135 -17.55 -8.52 0.19
C VAL A 135 -18.45 -9.27 -0.79
N SER A 136 -17.89 -10.26 -1.48
CA SER A 136 -18.63 -11.16 -2.34
C SER A 136 -17.82 -12.39 -2.74
N ALA A 137 -18.53 -13.47 -3.01
CA ALA A 137 -18.07 -14.58 -3.83
C ALA A 137 -19.01 -14.71 -5.04
N VAL A 138 -18.47 -14.86 -6.25
CA VAL A 138 -19.25 -14.99 -7.49
C VAL A 138 -18.75 -16.18 -8.28
N GLU A 139 -19.62 -17.16 -8.53
CA GLU A 139 -19.33 -18.31 -9.37
C GLU A 139 -19.75 -18.04 -10.83
N SER A 140 -18.84 -18.31 -11.77
CA SER A 140 -19.14 -18.34 -13.20
C SER A 140 -18.31 -19.39 -13.90
N GLY A 141 -18.97 -20.44 -14.41
CA GLY A 141 -18.33 -21.48 -15.21
C GLY A 141 -17.31 -22.33 -14.41
N GLY A 142 -17.63 -22.67 -13.15
CA GLY A 142 -16.74 -23.46 -12.27
C GLY A 142 -15.56 -22.67 -11.68
N VAL A 143 -15.55 -21.35 -11.86
CA VAL A 143 -14.57 -20.44 -11.26
C VAL A 143 -15.30 -19.56 -10.25
N VAL A 144 -14.82 -19.56 -9.00
CA VAL A 144 -15.30 -18.64 -7.96
C VAL A 144 -14.32 -17.48 -7.87
N THR A 145 -14.86 -16.26 -7.97
CA THR A 145 -14.11 -15.01 -7.73
C THR A 145 -14.44 -14.52 -6.34
N TYR A 146 -13.41 -14.38 -5.50
CA TYR A 146 -13.49 -13.86 -4.15
C TYR A 146 -13.15 -12.37 -4.15
N THR A 147 -13.98 -11.56 -3.51
CA THR A 147 -13.69 -10.16 -3.19
C THR A 147 -13.68 -10.00 -1.68
N VAL A 148 -12.52 -9.66 -1.12
CA VAL A 148 -12.29 -9.58 0.32
C VAL A 148 -11.82 -8.19 0.67
N LYS A 149 -12.45 -7.61 1.68
CA LYS A 149 -12.06 -6.36 2.30
C LYS A 149 -11.13 -6.68 3.46
N LEU A 150 -9.84 -6.38 3.31
CA LEU A 150 -8.87 -6.46 4.41
C LEU A 150 -8.96 -5.19 5.25
N ILE A 151 -9.17 -5.36 6.56
CA ILE A 151 -9.27 -4.28 7.54
C ILE A 151 -7.91 -4.13 8.23
N ILE A 152 -7.21 -3.05 7.92
CA ILE A 152 -5.90 -2.77 8.51
C ILE A 152 -6.05 -1.78 9.68
N PRO A 153 -5.83 -2.22 10.94
CA PRO A 153 -6.01 -1.35 12.09
C PRO A 153 -4.97 -0.21 12.10
N THR A 154 -5.31 0.91 12.74
CA THR A 154 -4.39 2.05 12.93
C THR A 154 -3.11 1.69 13.68
N THR A 155 -3.16 0.61 14.47
CA THR A 155 -2.02 0.09 15.24
C THR A 155 -1.19 -0.95 14.48
N ALA A 156 -1.52 -1.25 13.22
CA ALA A 156 -0.74 -2.20 12.43
C ALA A 156 0.72 -1.70 12.34
N PRO A 157 1.70 -2.53 12.74
CA PRO A 157 3.11 -2.16 12.66
C PRO A 157 3.53 -1.87 11.22
N ALA A 158 4.50 -0.97 11.04
CA ALA A 158 5.16 -0.84 9.74
C ALA A 158 5.93 -2.14 9.41
N GLY A 159 5.88 -2.58 8.16
CA GLY A 159 6.52 -3.82 7.73
C GLY A 159 5.94 -4.38 6.44
N ASN A 160 6.59 -5.43 5.94
CA ASN A 160 6.08 -6.20 4.80
C ASN A 160 5.09 -7.26 5.29
N TYR A 161 4.02 -7.44 4.53
CA TYR A 161 2.92 -8.33 4.81
C TYR A 161 2.69 -9.20 3.58
N ALA A 162 3.11 -10.45 3.67
CA ALA A 162 2.79 -11.47 2.68
C ALA A 162 1.38 -11.97 2.94
N ILE A 163 0.54 -11.94 1.90
CA ILE A 163 -0.83 -12.43 1.92
C ILE A 163 -0.91 -13.74 1.17
N ALA A 164 -1.50 -14.74 1.82
CA ALA A 164 -1.87 -16.01 1.21
C ALA A 164 -3.31 -16.37 1.53
N ALA A 165 -3.88 -17.28 0.75
CA ALA A 165 -5.20 -17.83 1.00
C ALA A 165 -5.23 -19.34 0.82
N THR A 166 -6.12 -19.98 1.57
CA THR A 166 -6.62 -21.33 1.29
C THR A 166 -8.12 -21.26 1.03
N VAL A 167 -8.61 -22.13 0.16
CA VAL A 167 -10.04 -22.33 -0.08
C VAL A 167 -10.37 -23.80 0.16
N GLN A 168 -11.56 -24.07 0.67
CA GLN A 168 -12.08 -25.42 0.87
C GLN A 168 -13.19 -25.72 -0.13
N ASP A 169 -13.23 -26.95 -0.66
CA ASP A 169 -14.34 -27.41 -1.50
C ASP A 169 -15.54 -27.90 -0.68
N ARG A 170 -16.63 -28.25 -1.38
CA ARG A 170 -17.85 -28.74 -0.72
C ARG A 170 -17.70 -30.11 -0.02
N SER A 171 -16.65 -30.88 -0.33
CA SER A 171 -16.34 -32.16 0.31
C SER A 171 -15.34 -32.02 1.47
N GLY A 172 -14.83 -30.80 1.70
CA GLY A 172 -13.91 -30.49 2.78
C GLY A 172 -12.43 -30.54 2.40
N ASN A 173 -12.08 -30.71 1.13
CA ASN A 173 -10.68 -30.68 0.70
C ASN A 173 -10.17 -29.24 0.67
N VAL A 174 -9.04 -28.99 1.31
CA VAL A 174 -8.45 -27.64 1.43
C VAL A 174 -7.31 -27.49 0.43
N SER A 175 -7.30 -26.39 -0.32
CA SER A 175 -6.19 -26.06 -1.21
C SER A 175 -4.88 -25.89 -0.43
N PRO A 176 -3.71 -26.13 -1.05
CA PRO A 176 -2.47 -25.58 -0.54
C PRO A 176 -2.57 -24.06 -0.36
N ALA A 177 -1.83 -23.51 0.62
CA ALA A 177 -1.76 -22.07 0.82
C ALA A 177 -1.12 -21.39 -0.40
N ALA A 178 -1.89 -20.55 -1.09
CA ALA A 178 -1.45 -19.84 -2.28
C ALA A 178 -1.00 -18.43 -1.93
N ALA A 179 0.24 -18.07 -2.25
CA ALA A 179 0.76 -16.73 -2.05
C ALA A 179 0.15 -15.75 -3.07
N LEU A 180 -0.80 -14.94 -2.62
CA LEU A 180 -1.54 -14.00 -3.46
C LEU A 180 -0.70 -12.76 -3.79
N GLY A 181 0.18 -12.37 -2.88
CA GLY A 181 1.06 -11.22 -3.06
C GLY A 181 1.61 -10.71 -1.73
N SER A 182 2.32 -9.59 -1.77
CA SER A 182 2.80 -8.92 -0.57
C SER A 182 2.66 -7.41 -0.68
N PHE A 183 2.53 -6.76 0.46
CA PHE A 183 2.50 -5.31 0.53
C PHE A 183 3.24 -4.77 1.75
N THR A 184 3.70 -3.51 1.68
CA THR A 184 4.42 -2.87 2.77
C THR A 184 3.60 -1.76 3.40
N ILE A 185 3.35 -1.85 4.72
CA ILE A 185 2.84 -0.74 5.52
C ILE A 185 4.03 0.13 5.94
N ALA A 186 3.98 1.41 5.59
CA ALA A 186 4.92 2.42 6.07
C ALA A 186 4.25 3.81 6.05
N ASN A 187 4.93 4.82 6.59
CA ASN A 187 4.42 6.18 6.51
C ASN A 187 4.77 6.82 5.16
N GLU A 188 4.03 7.84 4.78
CA GLU A 188 4.33 8.68 3.62
C GLU A 188 4.16 10.16 3.99
N ALA A 189 4.80 11.05 3.24
CA ALA A 189 4.62 12.48 3.44
C ALA A 189 4.51 13.24 2.11
N LEU A 190 3.50 14.11 2.00
CA LEU A 190 3.46 15.10 0.93
C LEU A 190 4.41 16.25 1.28
N ALA A 191 5.51 16.36 0.54
CA ALA A 191 6.47 17.42 0.69
C ALA A 191 6.26 18.48 -0.40
N THR A 192 6.02 19.72 0.01
CA THR A 192 5.91 20.88 -0.86
C THR A 192 7.07 21.82 -0.60
N VAL A 193 7.77 22.22 -1.66
CA VAL A 193 8.95 23.09 -1.60
C VAL A 193 8.76 24.31 -2.50
N GLU A 194 9.19 25.47 -2.02
CA GLU A 194 9.38 26.68 -2.81
C GLU A 194 10.88 26.95 -2.96
N LEU A 195 11.36 27.12 -4.18
CA LEU A 195 12.75 27.52 -4.45
C LEU A 195 12.81 29.04 -4.65
N GLN A 196 13.63 29.75 -3.89
CA GLN A 196 13.68 31.20 -4.00
C GLN A 196 14.19 31.65 -5.39
N GLY A 197 13.32 32.29 -6.17
CA GLY A 197 13.68 32.90 -7.46
C GLY A 197 13.92 31.91 -8.60
N PHE A 198 13.52 30.65 -8.43
CA PHE A 198 13.66 29.63 -9.46
C PHE A 198 12.60 29.79 -10.56
N THR A 199 13.02 29.86 -11.81
CA THR A 199 12.18 30.03 -13.00
C THR A 199 12.23 28.81 -13.93
N GLY A 200 13.13 27.86 -13.68
CA GLY A 200 13.21 26.61 -14.44
C GLY A 200 12.03 25.65 -14.19
N ALA A 201 12.03 24.54 -14.93
CA ALA A 201 10.94 23.56 -14.89
C ALA A 201 11.12 22.48 -13.81
N THR A 202 12.33 21.96 -13.63
CA THR A 202 12.62 20.84 -12.72
C THR A 202 13.94 21.03 -11.97
N ARG A 203 14.04 20.47 -10.75
CA ARG A 203 15.28 20.32 -9.99
C ARG A 203 15.25 19.05 -9.16
N ASP A 204 16.43 18.46 -8.95
CA ASP A 204 16.59 17.46 -7.92
C ASP A 204 16.62 18.10 -6.54
N VAL A 205 15.78 17.58 -5.65
CA VAL A 205 15.66 18.02 -4.26
C VAL A 205 15.97 16.83 -3.36
N THR A 206 16.93 17.03 -2.45
CA THR A 206 17.28 16.07 -1.42
C THR A 206 16.45 16.34 -0.18
N PHE A 207 15.57 15.39 0.16
CA PHE A 207 14.76 15.39 1.37
C PHE A 207 15.36 14.49 2.43
N VAL A 208 15.23 14.86 3.70
CA VAL A 208 15.65 14.03 4.83
C VAL A 208 14.60 14.05 5.93
N ALA A 209 14.19 12.87 6.39
CA ALA A 209 13.36 12.69 7.57
C ALA A 209 14.23 12.49 8.82
N THR A 210 13.85 13.13 9.93
CA THR A 210 14.51 13.05 11.25
C THR A 210 13.48 12.98 12.39
N GLY A 211 13.93 12.64 13.60
CA GLY A 211 13.09 12.43 14.79
C GLY A 211 13.01 10.96 15.21
N GLY A 212 13.01 10.06 14.22
CA GLY A 212 13.21 8.62 14.37
C GLY A 212 14.47 8.16 13.64
N MET A 213 14.39 7.02 12.95
CA MET A 213 15.46 6.63 12.01
C MET A 213 15.60 7.67 10.90
N THR A 214 16.83 8.09 10.61
CA THR A 214 17.08 9.02 9.50
C THR A 214 16.95 8.31 8.16
N LYS A 215 16.22 8.93 7.23
CA LYS A 215 16.14 8.48 5.84
C LYS A 215 16.23 9.66 4.90
N SER A 216 16.89 9.45 3.75
CA SER A 216 17.11 10.46 2.73
C SER A 216 16.55 10.01 1.39
N TRP A 217 16.04 10.96 0.62
CA TRP A 217 15.56 10.76 -0.75
C TRP A 217 16.09 11.88 -1.63
N THR A 218 16.44 11.56 -2.88
CA THR A 218 16.62 12.57 -3.93
C THR A 218 15.51 12.37 -4.93
N LYS A 219 14.68 13.40 -5.13
CA LYS A 219 13.54 13.37 -6.05
C LYS A 219 13.67 14.52 -7.04
N THR A 220 13.47 14.24 -8.32
CA THR A 220 13.27 15.28 -9.34
C THR A 220 11.87 15.87 -9.14
N VAL A 221 11.81 17.14 -8.77
CA VAL A 221 10.57 17.89 -8.52
C VAL A 221 10.30 18.81 -9.69
N SER A 222 9.06 18.77 -10.21
CA SER A 222 8.56 19.73 -11.19
C SER A 222 8.00 20.96 -10.49
N PHE A 223 8.31 22.14 -11.01
CA PHE A 223 7.95 23.42 -10.42
C PHE A 223 7.02 24.21 -11.32
N THR A 224 6.04 24.87 -10.70
CA THR A 224 5.20 25.89 -11.33
C THR A 224 5.26 27.13 -10.44
N ALA A 225 5.68 28.27 -10.98
CA ALA A 225 5.92 29.49 -10.21
C ALA A 225 6.80 29.25 -8.97
N SER A 226 7.92 28.53 -9.16
CA SER A 226 8.89 28.17 -8.11
C SER A 226 8.40 27.22 -7.02
N VAL A 227 7.16 26.74 -7.06
CA VAL A 227 6.59 25.78 -6.10
C VAL A 227 6.42 24.41 -6.74
N GLY A 228 6.84 23.36 -6.04
CA GLY A 228 6.71 21.96 -6.48
C GLY A 228 6.35 21.06 -5.31
N SER A 229 5.71 19.92 -5.59
CA SER A 229 5.35 18.93 -4.58
C SER A 229 5.71 17.52 -5.02
N VAL A 230 6.06 16.67 -4.06
CA VAL A 230 6.36 15.25 -4.26
C VAL A 230 5.94 14.43 -3.05
N ILE A 231 5.66 13.16 -3.26
CA ILE A 231 5.40 12.20 -2.18
C ILE A 231 6.71 11.54 -1.77
N LEU A 232 6.99 11.56 -0.48
CA LEU A 232 8.06 10.79 0.14
C LEU A 232 7.45 9.49 0.64
N GLU A 233 7.89 8.38 0.05
CA GLU A 233 7.47 7.03 0.42
C GLU A 233 8.40 6.46 1.50
N ASP A 234 7.87 5.49 2.25
CA ASP A 234 8.59 4.74 3.28
C ASP A 234 9.25 5.67 4.31
N VAL A 235 8.51 6.68 4.75
CA VAL A 235 8.97 7.61 5.78
C VAL A 235 9.07 6.84 7.10
N PRO A 236 10.21 6.89 7.81
CA PRO A 236 10.38 6.13 9.04
C PRO A 236 9.35 6.50 10.11
N ALA A 237 8.91 5.50 10.87
CA ALA A 237 8.09 5.73 12.07
C ALA A 237 8.84 6.63 13.07
N GLY A 238 8.09 7.49 13.76
CA GLY A 238 8.66 8.48 14.69
C GLY A 238 9.32 9.69 14.01
N THR A 239 9.20 9.84 12.69
CA THR A 239 9.61 11.09 12.01
C THR A 239 8.85 12.28 12.59
N THR A 240 9.58 13.28 13.06
CA THR A 240 9.03 14.54 13.57
C THR A 240 9.36 15.72 12.66
N SER A 241 10.30 15.58 11.73
CA SER A 241 10.71 16.70 10.87
C SER A 241 11.23 16.22 9.53
N ILE A 242 10.95 17.02 8.51
CA ILE A 242 11.48 16.83 7.16
C ILE A 242 12.27 18.08 6.78
N SER A 243 13.49 17.87 6.28
CA SER A 243 14.32 18.93 5.71
C SER A 243 14.53 18.71 4.22
N ALA A 244 14.72 19.79 3.47
CA ALA A 244 14.94 19.74 2.03
C ALA A 244 16.07 20.69 1.59
N LYS A 245 16.82 20.29 0.57
CA LYS A 245 17.93 21.06 -0.01
C LYS A 245 18.14 20.69 -1.48
N THR A 246 18.56 21.64 -2.32
CA THR A 246 19.07 21.39 -3.69
C THR A 246 20.57 21.66 -3.76
N ALA A 247 21.20 21.45 -4.92
CA ALA A 247 22.60 21.82 -5.11
C ALA A 247 22.89 23.34 -5.09
N TRP A 248 21.85 24.19 -5.08
CA TRP A 248 21.97 25.66 -5.14
C TRP A 248 21.33 26.36 -3.94
N THR A 249 20.79 25.63 -2.98
CA THR A 249 19.99 26.21 -1.90
C THR A 249 20.50 25.78 -0.54
N LEU A 250 20.30 26.64 0.46
CA LEU A 250 20.42 26.29 1.86
C LEU A 250 19.34 25.29 2.25
N ARG A 251 19.67 24.38 3.16
CA ARG A 251 18.69 23.46 3.74
C ARG A 251 17.64 24.23 4.53
N SER A 252 16.39 23.86 4.39
CA SER A 252 15.33 24.26 5.31
C SER A 252 14.68 23.04 5.95
N LYS A 253 14.24 23.18 7.20
CA LYS A 253 13.63 22.13 8.01
C LYS A 253 12.31 22.60 8.61
N VAL A 254 11.31 21.72 8.56
CA VAL A 254 9.98 21.96 9.11
C VAL A 254 9.52 20.75 9.93
N ASN A 255 8.61 21.01 10.87
CA ASN A 255 7.87 19.94 11.55
C ASN A 255 7.03 19.18 10.53
N ALA A 256 6.97 17.86 10.65
CA ALA A 256 6.19 17.00 9.77
C ALA A 256 5.13 16.26 10.60
N PRO A 257 3.92 16.83 10.79
CA PRO A 257 2.85 16.15 11.50
C PRO A 257 2.33 14.98 10.67
N PHE A 258 2.15 13.81 11.30
CA PHE A 258 1.55 12.61 10.69
C PHE A 258 0.16 12.36 11.28
N SER A 259 -0.80 11.99 10.44
CA SER A 259 -2.09 11.46 10.88
C SER A 259 -1.93 10.08 11.51
N THR A 260 -3.00 9.58 12.13
CA THR A 260 -3.07 8.21 12.63
C THR A 260 -3.01 7.15 11.51
N GLU A 261 -3.20 7.55 10.24
CA GLU A 261 -3.01 6.67 9.08
C GLU A 261 -1.55 6.61 8.59
N GLY A 262 -0.64 7.37 9.21
CA GLY A 262 0.75 7.46 8.75
C GLY A 262 0.96 8.43 7.58
N VAL A 263 0.04 9.39 7.38
CA VAL A 263 0.13 10.40 6.31
C VAL A 263 0.65 11.72 6.88
N GLY A 264 1.81 12.14 6.40
CA GLY A 264 2.49 13.36 6.81
C GLY A 264 2.38 14.50 5.81
N THR A 265 2.58 15.73 6.29
CA THR A 265 2.79 16.90 5.42
C THR A 265 4.06 17.64 5.82
N ALA A 266 4.79 18.16 4.83
CA ALA A 266 5.94 19.03 5.05
C ALA A 266 5.91 20.20 4.05
N THR A 267 5.65 21.41 4.56
CA THR A 267 5.51 22.61 3.74
C THR A 267 6.70 23.54 3.93
N LEU A 268 7.64 23.51 2.99
CA LEU A 268 8.83 24.35 2.94
C LEU A 268 8.62 25.51 1.95
N THR A 269 7.65 26.37 2.25
CA THR A 269 7.29 27.54 1.42
C THR A 269 7.27 28.82 2.26
N GLY A 270 7.14 29.99 1.61
CA GLY A 270 7.06 31.28 2.28
C GLY A 270 8.31 31.57 3.12
N ALA A 271 8.14 31.68 4.44
CA ALA A 271 9.26 31.91 5.37
C ALA A 271 10.20 30.70 5.52
N LYS A 272 9.75 29.49 5.11
CA LYS A 272 10.51 28.23 5.17
C LYS A 272 10.92 27.71 3.79
N LYS A 273 10.91 28.58 2.77
CA LYS A 273 11.39 28.24 1.43
C LYS A 273 12.90 27.99 1.41
N LEU A 274 13.34 27.29 0.38
CA LEU A 274 14.75 26.96 0.17
C LEU A 274 15.46 28.20 -0.39
N LEU A 275 16.32 28.79 0.43
CA LEU A 275 17.04 30.02 0.09
C LEU A 275 18.20 29.72 -0.86
N ALA A 276 18.27 30.46 -1.95
CA ALA A 276 19.29 30.29 -2.99
C ALA A 276 20.69 30.77 -2.57
N GLY A 277 21.73 30.22 -3.20
CA GLY A 277 23.09 30.76 -3.19
C GLY A 277 24.20 29.85 -2.65
N ASP A 278 23.85 28.70 -2.06
CA ASP A 278 24.79 27.68 -1.57
C ASP A 278 25.04 26.68 -2.70
N ILE A 279 26.10 26.93 -3.46
CA ILE A 279 26.43 26.24 -4.71
C ILE A 279 27.53 25.18 -4.46
N ASN A 280 28.30 25.32 -3.37
CA ASN A 280 29.30 24.33 -2.98
C ASN A 280 28.72 23.20 -2.09
N GLY A 281 27.49 23.37 -1.60
CA GLY A 281 26.75 22.36 -0.83
C GLY A 281 27.07 22.35 0.67
N ASP A 282 27.87 23.28 1.19
CA ASP A 282 28.35 23.29 2.59
C ASP A 282 27.30 23.78 3.62
N ASN A 283 26.11 24.18 3.13
CA ASN A 283 24.99 24.69 3.94
C ASN A 283 25.20 26.12 4.49
N VAL A 284 26.10 26.89 3.87
CA VAL A 284 26.33 28.30 4.12
C VAL A 284 26.49 29.03 2.80
N VAL A 285 25.95 30.24 2.66
CA VAL A 285 26.20 31.08 1.48
C VAL A 285 27.36 32.02 1.82
N ASN A 286 28.51 31.87 1.19
CA ASN A 286 29.70 32.65 1.50
C ASN A 286 30.56 32.97 0.26
N THR A 287 31.80 33.44 0.47
CA THR A 287 32.73 33.83 -0.60
C THR A 287 33.13 32.67 -1.51
N PHE A 288 33.10 31.43 -1.02
CA PHE A 288 33.38 30.26 -1.84
C PHE A 288 32.27 30.05 -2.88
N ASP A 289 31.00 30.18 -2.51
CA ASP A 289 29.88 30.12 -3.45
C ASP A 289 29.95 31.25 -4.48
N TYR A 290 30.31 32.46 -4.03
CA TYR A 290 30.48 33.58 -4.93
C TYR A 290 31.61 33.37 -5.94
N SER A 291 32.69 32.73 -5.52
CA SER A 291 33.81 32.40 -6.42
C SER A 291 33.37 31.42 -7.50
N ILE A 292 32.56 30.43 -7.17
CA ILE A 292 31.96 29.48 -8.13
C ILE A 292 31.02 30.22 -9.09
N LEU A 293 30.13 31.05 -8.57
CA LEU A 293 29.21 31.82 -9.40
C LEU A 293 29.97 32.74 -10.37
N ARG A 294 30.94 33.50 -9.87
CA ARG A 294 31.77 34.42 -10.66
C ARG A 294 32.54 33.70 -11.76
N PHE A 295 33.08 32.51 -11.48
CA PHE A 295 33.79 31.72 -12.49
C PHE A 295 32.89 31.32 -13.66
N ASN A 296 31.60 31.09 -13.40
CA ASN A 296 30.63 30.70 -14.42
C ASN A 296 29.83 31.88 -15.01
N PHE A 297 30.09 33.11 -14.58
CA PHE A 297 29.31 34.28 -14.98
C PHE A 297 29.36 34.53 -16.49
N GLY A 298 28.21 34.74 -17.12
CA GLY A 298 28.07 34.92 -18.57
C GLY A 298 28.12 33.61 -19.37
N THR A 299 28.12 32.45 -18.72
CA THR A 299 28.07 31.14 -19.37
C THR A 299 26.70 30.48 -19.21
N ALA A 300 26.52 29.30 -19.83
CA ALA A 300 25.36 28.42 -19.63
C ALA A 300 25.69 27.20 -18.74
N ASN A 301 26.77 27.27 -17.95
CA ASN A 301 27.14 26.14 -17.08
C ASN A 301 26.13 26.01 -15.93
N PRO A 302 25.41 24.87 -15.80
CA PRO A 302 24.34 24.71 -14.81
C PRO A 302 24.81 24.83 -13.37
N VAL A 303 26.12 24.69 -13.09
CA VAL A 303 26.67 24.88 -11.74
C VAL A 303 26.38 26.29 -11.22
N GLY A 304 26.51 27.33 -12.07
CA GLY A 304 26.24 28.72 -11.67
C GLY A 304 24.80 29.19 -11.87
N ASP A 305 23.99 28.41 -12.58
CA ASP A 305 22.60 28.75 -12.93
C ASP A 305 21.70 28.41 -11.75
N ILE A 306 21.54 29.35 -10.83
CA ILE A 306 20.71 29.25 -9.63
C ILE A 306 19.22 29.41 -10.01
N THR A 307 18.89 30.34 -10.91
CA THR A 307 17.51 30.62 -11.35
C THR A 307 16.93 29.48 -12.18
N GLY A 308 17.76 28.70 -12.86
CA GLY A 308 17.35 27.64 -13.78
C GLY A 308 16.88 28.17 -15.13
N ASP A 309 17.28 29.37 -15.53
CA ASP A 309 16.90 29.99 -16.80
C ASP A 309 17.87 29.68 -17.95
N SER A 310 18.78 28.72 -17.75
CA SER A 310 19.82 28.29 -18.69
C SER A 310 20.95 29.29 -18.91
N GLY A 311 21.07 30.31 -18.06
CA GLY A 311 22.19 31.25 -18.06
C GLY A 311 22.70 31.55 -16.66
N VAL A 312 23.96 31.96 -16.55
CA VAL A 312 24.54 32.45 -15.30
C VAL A 312 24.72 33.97 -15.42
N ALA A 313 23.84 34.73 -14.76
CA ALA A 313 23.74 36.17 -14.98
C ALA A 313 23.47 36.94 -13.68
N THR A 314 23.09 38.20 -13.83
CA THR A 314 22.77 39.10 -12.72
C THR A 314 21.62 38.58 -11.85
N GLY A 315 20.71 37.76 -12.40
CA GLY A 315 19.65 37.10 -11.64
C GLY A 315 20.19 36.20 -10.53
N ASP A 316 21.11 35.30 -10.87
CA ASP A 316 21.77 34.38 -9.94
C ASP A 316 22.57 35.11 -8.87
N TYR A 317 23.34 36.12 -9.30
CA TYR A 317 24.12 36.95 -8.39
C TYR A 317 23.23 37.68 -7.38
N ASN A 318 22.10 38.24 -7.82
CA ASN A 318 21.19 38.92 -6.93
C ASN A 318 20.59 37.97 -5.88
N LEU A 319 20.27 36.74 -6.25
CA LEU A 319 19.78 35.71 -5.32
C LEU A 319 20.85 35.31 -4.29
N GLN A 320 22.08 35.07 -4.72
CA GLN A 320 23.17 34.77 -3.81
C GLN A 320 23.47 35.94 -2.86
N ARG A 321 23.50 37.17 -3.40
CA ARG A 321 23.79 38.40 -2.64
C ARG A 321 22.81 38.61 -1.48
N VAL A 322 21.51 38.40 -1.69
CA VAL A 322 20.51 38.61 -0.62
C VAL A 322 20.55 37.55 0.48
N ASN A 323 21.28 36.46 0.26
CA ASN A 323 21.45 35.37 1.22
C ASN A 323 22.88 35.24 1.73
N PHE A 324 23.78 36.15 1.37
CA PHE A 324 25.18 36.10 1.79
C PHE A 324 25.30 36.04 3.32
N TYR A 325 26.15 35.15 3.83
CA TYR A 325 26.34 34.77 5.23
C TYR A 325 25.15 34.09 5.93
N LYS A 326 24.10 33.67 5.20
CA LYS A 326 23.06 32.83 5.79
C LYS A 326 23.54 31.38 5.87
N ILE A 327 23.07 30.70 6.92
CA ILE A 327 23.34 29.29 7.21
C ILE A 327 22.00 28.56 7.13
N GLY A 328 21.99 27.39 6.50
CA GLY A 328 20.81 26.55 6.41
C GLY A 328 20.50 25.85 7.73
N ASP A 329 19.29 25.30 7.84
CA ASP A 329 18.92 24.46 8.96
C ASP A 329 19.80 23.19 8.99
N ALA A 330 19.96 22.60 10.18
CA ALA A 330 20.58 21.29 10.30
C ALA A 330 19.73 20.20 9.61
N GLN A 331 20.35 19.06 9.33
CA GLN A 331 19.66 17.90 8.78
C GLN A 331 18.52 17.42 9.68
#